data_AF-A0A6N8HKK1-F1
#
_entry.id   AF-A0A6N8HKK1-F1
#
_cell.length_a   1.000
_cell.length_b   1.000
_cell.length_c   1.000
_cell.angle_alpha   90.00
_cell.angle_beta   90.00
_cell.angle_gamma   90.00
#
_symmetry.space_group_name_H-M   'P 1'
#
loop_
_entity.id
_entity.type
_entity.pdbx_description
1 polymer ?
#
loop_
_entity_poly.entity_id
_entity_poly.type
_entity_poly.pdbx_seq_one_letter_code
_entity_poly.pdbx_strand_id
1 'polypeptide(L)' 'MINGLGATPLMEQFIFMGDVSERLSLEGVEIEFKKVGSYMTSLDMAGISLTMLKLADTSWLPYLEHPTETPTAF' A
#
# COMPACT_ATOMS: atom_id res chain seq x y z
N MET A 1 -1.01 1.13 -2.41
CA MET A 1 -0.12 0.11 -1.81
C MET A 1 1.19 0.78 -1.42
N ILE A 2 1.64 0.53 -0.20
CA ILE A 2 2.93 1.00 0.32
C ILE A 2 3.81 -0.22 0.54
N ASN A 3 4.95 -0.26 -0.12
CA ASN A 3 5.92 -1.34 0.00
C ASN A 3 7.23 -0.82 0.62
N GLY A 4 7.63 -1.40 1.75
CA GLY A 4 8.91 -1.15 2.39
C GLY A 4 10.03 -1.95 1.70
N LEU A 5 11.11 -1.28 1.32
CA LEU A 5 12.21 -1.89 0.56
C LEU A 5 13.27 -2.61 1.43
N GLY A 6 13.09 -2.65 2.75
CA GLY A 6 13.96 -3.41 3.66
C GLY A 6 14.10 -2.78 5.04
N ALA A 7 14.82 -1.66 5.14
CA ALA A 7 15.22 -1.09 6.43
C ALA A 7 14.18 -0.15 7.09
N THR A 8 13.07 0.13 6.41
CA THR A 8 12.06 1.08 6.91
C THR A 8 11.11 0.43 7.92
N PRO A 9 11.07 0.90 9.19
CA PRO A 9 10.15 0.39 10.19
C PRO A 9 8.69 0.45 9.71
N LEU A 10 7.90 -0.58 10.03
CA LEU A 10 6.45 -0.60 9.76
C LEU A 10 5.75 0.69 10.25
N MET A 11 6.19 1.22 11.40
CA MET A 11 5.67 2.47 11.96
C MET A 11 5.82 3.67 11.00
N GLU A 12 6.99 3.84 10.37
CA GLU A 12 7.22 4.91 9.41
C GLU A 12 6.39 4.73 8.14
N GLN A 13 6.17 3.49 7.71
CA GLN A 13 5.29 3.17 6.59
C GLN A 13 3.82 3.53 6.89
N PHE A 14 3.36 3.32 8.12
CA PHE A 14 2.02 3.72 8.55
C PHE A 14 1.87 5.24 8.69
N ILE A 15 2.87 5.94 9.22
CA ILE A 15 2.88 7.41 9.27
C ILE A 15 2.80 7.99 7.85
N PHE A 16 3.64 7.48 6.94
CA PHE A 16 3.61 7.88 5.54
C PHE A 16 2.26 7.58 4.88
N MET A 17 1.61 6.46 5.22
CA MET A 17 0.25 6.17 4.75
C MET A 17 -0.78 7.17 5.25
N GLY A 18 -0.66 7.62 6.50
CA GLY A 18 -1.50 8.65 7.08
C GLY A 18 -1.39 9.96 6.28
N ASP A 19 -0.17 10.45 6.09
CA ASP A 19 0.12 11.69 5.36
C ASP A 19 -0.37 11.63 3.90
N VAL A 20 -0.19 10.48 3.24
CA VAL A 20 -0.68 10.25 1.87
C VAL A 20 -2.21 10.22 1.84
N SER A 21 -2.85 9.57 2.81
CA SER A 21 -4.31 9.51 2.89
C SER A 21 -4.93 10.87 3.16
N GLU A 22 -4.30 11.70 3.99
CA GLU A 22 -4.75 13.07 4.27
C GLU A 22 -4.63 13.96 3.03
N ARG A 23 -3.48 13.93 2.35
CA ARG A 23 -3.27 14.67 1.10
C ARG A 23 -4.26 14.27 0.01
N LEU A 24 -4.46 12.97 -0.19
CA LEU A 24 -5.41 12.47 -1.18
C LEU A 24 -6.86 12.82 -0.84
N SER A 25 -7.22 12.83 0.45
CA SER A 25 -8.54 13.28 0.88
C SER A 25 -8.77 14.76 0.61
N LEU A 26 -7.75 15.62 0.79
CA LEU A 26 -7.82 17.04 0.42
C LEU A 26 -8.00 17.26 -1.08
N GLU A 27 -7.48 16.36 -1.91
CA GLU A 27 -7.66 16.35 -3.36
C GLU A 27 -8.97 15.69 -3.81
N GLY A 28 -9.81 15.20 -2.88
CA GLY A 28 -11.08 14.53 -3.17
C GLY A 28 -10.94 13.10 -3.70
N VAL A 29 -9.78 12.47 -3.48
CA VAL A 29 -9.51 11.08 -3.88
C VAL A 29 -9.76 10.16 -2.70
N GLU A 30 -10.79 9.31 -2.80
CA GLU A 30 -11.04 8.24 -1.83
C GLU A 30 -10.16 7.02 -2.11
N ILE A 31 -9.59 6.45 -1.05
CA ILE A 31 -8.74 5.26 -1.13
C ILE A 31 -9.52 4.06 -0.61
N GLU A 32 -10.10 3.28 -1.53
CA GLU A 32 -10.92 2.11 -1.20
C GLU A 32 -10.09 0.90 -0.78
N PHE A 33 -8.87 0.73 -1.32
CA PHE A 33 -8.01 -0.40 -1.00
C PHE A 33 -6.63 0.06 -0.51
N LYS A 34 -6.25 -0.38 0.68
CA LYS A 34 -4.99 -0.03 1.35
C LYS A 34 -4.24 -1.31 1.71
N LYS A 35 -2.99 -1.40 1.26
CA LYS A 35 -2.10 -2.53 1.56
C LYS A 35 -0.71 -1.98 1.90
N VAL A 36 -0.23 -2.28 3.11
CA VAL A 36 1.02 -1.78 3.68
C VAL A 36 1.82 -2.99 4.16
N GLY A 37 3.05 -3.13 3.68
CA GLY A 37 3.91 -4.24 4.08
C GLY A 37 5.21 -4.31 3.29
N SER A 38 6.16 -5.10 3.76
CA SER A 38 7.44 -5.34 3.07
C SER A 38 7.30 -6.58 2.18
N TYR A 39 6.83 -6.40 0.94
CA TYR A 39 6.57 -7.49 -0.01
C TYR A 39 7.79 -7.84 -0.88
N MET A 40 8.74 -6.89 -1.04
CA MET A 40 9.97 -7.10 -1.79
C MET A 40 11.14 -6.42 -1.06
N THR A 41 11.88 -7.18 -0.26
CA THR A 41 13.04 -6.68 0.49
C THR A 41 14.30 -6.76 -0.39
N SER A 42 14.99 -5.63 -0.56
CA SER A 42 16.28 -5.56 -1.26
C SER A 42 17.44 -5.47 -0.26
N LEU A 43 17.50 -6.45 0.66
CA LEU A 43 18.52 -6.59 1.70
C LEU A 43 18.61 -5.38 2.67
N ASP A 44 19.24 -4.27 2.26
CA ASP A 44 19.63 -3.11 3.09
C ASP A 44 19.18 -1.74 2.54
N MET A 45 18.26 -1.68 1.57
CA MET A 45 17.81 -0.40 1.01
C MET A 45 16.75 0.27 1.90
N ALA A 46 17.09 1.41 2.50
CA ALA A 46 16.13 2.28 3.18
C ALA A 46 15.29 3.03 2.14
N GLY A 47 14.04 2.60 1.96
CA GLY A 47 13.15 3.20 0.99
C GLY A 47 11.72 2.71 1.13
N ILE A 48 10.78 3.55 0.70
CA ILE A 48 9.35 3.25 0.60
C ILE A 48 8.96 3.46 -0.85
N SER A 49 8.25 2.50 -1.46
CA SER A 49 7.61 2.69 -2.76
C SER A 49 6.10 2.84 -2.59
N LEU A 50 5.54 3.92 -3.14
CA LEU A 50 4.09 4.15 -3.20
C LEU A 50 3.57 3.75 -4.58
N THR A 51 2.64 2.80 -4.60
CA THR A 51 1.92 2.37 -5.80
C THR A 51 0.46 2.79 -5.69
N MET A 52 -0.02 3.57 -6.65
CA MET A 52 -1.43 3.95 -6.77
C MET A 52 -2.05 3.25 -7.98
N LEU A 53 -3.23 2.65 -7.78
CA LEU A 53 -4.03 2.06 -8.84
C LEU A 53 -5.34 2.83 -8.92
N LYS A 54 -5.61 3.44 -10.08
CA LYS A 54 -6.93 4.01 -10.35
C LYS A 54 -7.90 2.87 -10.64
N LEU A 55 -8.94 2.74 -9.82
CA LEU A 55 -10.04 1.81 -10.08
C LEU A 55 -10.84 2.34 -11.27
N ALA A 56 -10.51 1.84 -12.47
CA ALA A 56 -11.23 2.17 -13.70
C ALA A 56 -12.48 1.29 -13.87
N ASP A 57 -12.49 0.12 -13.22
CA ASP A 57 -13.56 -0.86 -13.24
C ASP A 57 -13.90 -1.27 -11.81
N THR A 58 -15.19 -1.23 -11.47
CA THR A 58 -15.71 -1.55 -10.14
C THR A 58 -15.52 -3.02 -9.76
N SER A 59 -15.31 -3.92 -10.73
CA SER A 59 -15.01 -5.34 -10.49
C SER A 59 -13.61 -5.59 -9.93
N TRP A 60 -12.70 -4.60 -10.00
CA TRP A 60 -11.32 -4.79 -9.54
C TRP A 60 -11.19 -4.78 -8.02
N LEU A 61 -12.03 -4.02 -7.32
CA LEU A 61 -12.05 -3.99 -5.86
C LEU A 61 -12.32 -5.39 -5.26
N PRO A 62 -13.39 -6.12 -5.65
CA PRO A 62 -13.63 -7.46 -5.10
C PRO A 62 -12.55 -8.48 -5.49
N TYR A 63 -11.82 -8.29 -6.60
CA TYR A 63 -10.66 -9.13 -6.91
C TYR A 63 -9.47 -8.85 -5.98
N LEU A 64 -9.27 -7.60 -5.57
CA LEU A 64 -8.21 -7.21 -4.64
C LEU A 64 -8.49 -7.65 -3.20
N GLU A 65 -9.76 -7.70 -2.81
CA GLU A 65 -10.22 -8.16 -1.49
C GLU A 65 -10.40 -9.68 -1.40
N HIS A 66 -10.36 -10.39 -2.53
CA HIS A 66 -10.59 -11.82 -2.53
C HIS A 66 -9.55 -12.54 -1.65
N PRO A 67 -9.95 -13.40 -0.70
CA PRO A 67 -9.02 -14.12 0.14
C PRO A 67 -8.15 -15.04 -0.74
N THR A 68 -6.83 -14.95 -0.57
CA THR A 68 -5.87 -15.81 -1.27
C THR A 68 -4.91 -16.44 -0.26
N GLU A 69 -4.70 -17.75 -0.36
CA GLU A 69 -3.72 -18.46 0.45
C GLU A 69 -2.34 -18.38 -0.22
N THR A 70 -1.61 -17.29 0.06
CA THR A 70 -0.19 -17.18 -0.31
C THR A 70 0.62 -16.63 0.86
N PRO A 71 1.93 -16.97 0.99
CA PRO A 71 2.72 -16.67 2.17
C PRO A 71 2.82 -15.18 2.53
N THR A 72 2.56 -14.29 1.57
CA THR A 72 2.68 -12.84 1.71
C THR A 72 1.40 -12.10 1.33
N ALA A 73 0.26 -12.76 1.15
CA ALA A 73 -1.03 -12.08 0.95
C ALA A 73 -1.74 -11.82 2.29
N PHE A 74 -1.16 -10.95 3.12
CA PHE A 74 -1.87 -10.27 4.21
C PHE A 74 -2.12 -8.83 3.77
#